data_AF-A0A1G1IEN5-F1
#
_entry.id   AF-A0A1G1IEN5-F1
#
_cell.length_a   1.000
_cell.length_b   1.000
_cell.length_c   1.000
_cell.angle_alpha   90.00
_cell.angle_beta   90.00
_cell.angle_gamma   90.00
#
_symmetry.space_group_name_H-M   'P 1'
#
loop_
_entity.id
_entity.type
_entity.pdbx_description
1 polymer ?
#
loop_
_entity_poly.entity_id
_entity_poly.type
_entity_poly.pdbx_seq_one_letter_code
_entity_poly.pdbx_strand_id
1 'polypeptide(L)'
;MGFTEGLTFRKNNKPYRISGGVYYTYSAPGSDAGQTTYVDDIINTRLAYEHFLDDKQGLALNLEVATLHTTTWRADGHSIHRGQRSGATVMGVEPGIHMRLSDSWVAGMGVLFTVAGQNAADAIYPNFAIQWYWNQGKKVIMR
;
A
#
# COMPACT_ATOMS: atom_id res chain seq x y z
N MET A 1 10.25 8.91 11.98
CA MET A 1 10.83 7.79 11.18
C MET A 1 10.19 6.51 11.67
N GLY A 2 10.13 5.47 10.85
CA GLY A 2 9.56 4.17 11.25
C GLY A 2 10.21 3.02 10.51
N PHE A 3 10.07 1.82 11.08
CA PHE A 3 10.53 0.57 10.49
C PHE A 3 9.31 -0.25 10.09
N THR A 4 9.24 -0.65 8.83
CA THR A 4 8.11 -1.41 8.28
C THR A 4 8.57 -2.81 7.91
N GLU A 5 7.90 -3.80 8.47
CA GLU A 5 8.04 -5.21 8.10
C GLU A 5 6.71 -5.71 7.52
N GLY A 6 6.78 -6.65 6.58
CA GLY A 6 5.55 -7.11 5.94
C GLY A 6 5.64 -8.52 5.38
N LEU A 7 4.49 -9.20 5.41
CA LEU A 7 4.27 -10.47 4.73
C LEU A 7 3.46 -10.20 3.47
N THR A 8 3.94 -10.70 2.34
CA THR A 8 3.28 -10.50 1.04
C THR A 8 3.04 -11.85 0.37
N PHE A 9 1.99 -11.90 -0.43
CA PHE A 9 1.70 -13.03 -1.28
C PHE A 9 1.31 -12.57 -2.68
N ARG A 10 1.56 -13.44 -3.65
CA ARG A 10 1.13 -13.24 -5.03
C ARG A 10 0.82 -14.60 -5.64
N LYS A 11 -0.35 -14.70 -6.28
CA LYS A 11 -0.76 -15.85 -7.06
C LYS A 11 -1.18 -15.41 -8.45
N ASN A 12 -0.51 -15.98 -9.44
CA ASN A 12 -0.81 -15.76 -10.85
C ASN A 12 -1.65 -16.94 -11.36
N ASN A 13 -2.85 -16.66 -11.87
CA ASN A 13 -3.72 -17.66 -12.50
C ASN A 13 -4.43 -17.02 -13.71
N LYS A 14 -3.88 -17.22 -14.91
CA LYS A 14 -4.32 -16.55 -16.13
C LYS A 14 -5.85 -16.66 -16.33
N PRO A 15 -6.55 -15.57 -16.68
CA PRO A 15 -6.07 -14.19 -16.96
C PRO A 15 -5.94 -13.27 -15.72
N TYR A 16 -5.90 -13.83 -14.53
CA TYR A 16 -5.99 -13.10 -13.27
C TYR A 16 -4.70 -13.15 -12.46
N ARG A 17 -4.51 -12.14 -11.61
CA ARG A 17 -3.54 -12.16 -10.52
C ARG A 17 -4.21 -11.67 -9.25
N ILE A 18 -3.94 -12.36 -8.16
CA ILE A 18 -4.31 -11.92 -6.82
C ILE A 18 -3.02 -11.69 -6.07
N SER A 19 -2.89 -10.54 -5.44
CA SER A 19 -1.77 -10.25 -4.55
C SER A 19 -2.23 -9.47 -3.35
N GLY A 20 -1.43 -9.51 -2.29
CA GLY A 20 -1.75 -8.76 -1.10
C GLY A 20 -0.62 -8.82 -0.10
N GLY A 21 -0.82 -8.13 0.99
CA GLY A 21 0.13 -8.11 2.09
C GLY A 21 -0.43 -7.48 3.33
N VAL A 22 0.23 -7.79 4.44
CA VAL A 22 0.04 -7.15 5.74
C VAL A 22 1.38 -6.59 6.15
N TYR A 23 1.39 -5.32 6.51
CA TYR A 23 2.56 -4.55 6.88
C TYR A 23 2.35 -3.99 8.28
N TYR A 24 3.35 -4.13 9.13
CA TYR A 24 3.40 -3.49 10.42
C TYR A 24 4.52 -2.46 10.42
N THR A 25 4.21 -1.22 10.79
CA THR A 25 5.15 -0.12 10.91
C THR A 25 5.30 0.26 12.38
N TYR A 26 6.49 0.04 12.93
CA TYR A 26 6.88 0.58 14.21
C TYR A 26 7.33 2.04 14.05
N SER A 27 6.75 2.94 14.85
CA SER A 27 7.05 4.36 14.81
C SER A 27 8.16 4.72 15.81
N ALA A 28 9.34 5.10 15.30
CA ALA A 28 10.46 5.51 16.14
C ALA A 28 10.09 6.76 16.97
N PRO A 29 10.55 6.84 18.24
CA PRO A 29 10.31 8.00 19.08
C PRO A 29 10.82 9.29 18.43
N GLY A 30 10.03 10.35 18.55
CA GLY A 30 10.41 11.70 18.12
C GLY A 30 10.87 12.56 19.29
N SER A 31 11.13 13.83 19.00
CA SER A 31 11.39 14.86 20.01
C SER A 31 10.66 16.14 19.59
N ASP A 32 9.94 16.75 20.53
CA ASP A 32 9.26 18.04 20.34
C ASP A 32 9.40 18.89 21.60
N ALA A 33 9.89 20.12 21.45
CA ALA A 33 10.15 21.05 22.56
C ALA A 33 10.90 20.43 23.78
N GLY A 34 11.84 19.51 23.53
CA GLY A 34 12.61 18.83 24.58
C GLY A 34 11.90 17.64 25.25
N GLN A 35 10.70 17.26 24.81
CA GLN A 35 10.00 16.06 25.24
C GLN A 35 10.11 14.96 24.16
N THR A 36 10.44 13.75 24.57
CA THR A 36 10.34 12.57 23.69
C THR A 36 8.89 12.38 23.29
N THR A 37 8.61 12.13 22.01
CA THR A 37 7.25 11.90 21.50
C THR A 37 7.02 10.49 21.00
N TYR A 38 6.08 9.78 21.61
CA TYR A 38 5.63 8.46 21.19
C TYR A 38 4.29 8.57 20.45
N VAL A 39 4.30 8.18 19.17
CA VAL A 39 3.11 8.07 18.30
C VAL A 39 2.72 6.60 18.13
N ASP A 40 1.52 6.37 17.61
CA ASP A 40 0.97 5.06 17.27
C ASP A 40 1.82 4.27 16.25
N ASP A 41 1.79 2.94 16.40
CA ASP A 41 2.25 2.02 15.35
C ASP A 41 1.11 1.75 14.35
N ILE A 42 1.46 1.35 13.14
CA ILE A 42 0.50 1.23 12.03
C ILE A 42 0.45 -0.20 11.50
N ILE A 43 -0.75 -0.73 11.31
CA ILE A 43 -1.01 -1.95 10.55
C ILE A 43 -1.66 -1.55 9.22
N ASN A 44 -1.01 -1.89 8.11
CA ASN A 44 -1.54 -1.69 6.76
C ASN A 44 -1.85 -3.04 6.13
N THR A 45 -3.02 -3.20 5.52
CA THR A 45 -3.34 -4.38 4.72
C THR A 45 -3.70 -3.98 3.31
N ARG A 46 -3.31 -4.80 2.33
CA ARG A 46 -3.62 -4.58 0.92
C ARG A 46 -4.04 -5.89 0.28
N LEU A 47 -5.07 -5.83 -0.56
CA LEU A 47 -5.53 -6.93 -1.39
C LEU A 47 -5.85 -6.39 -2.78
N ALA A 48 -5.11 -6.84 -3.77
CA ALA A 48 -5.26 -6.46 -5.17
C ALA A 48 -5.71 -7.64 -6.01
N TYR A 49 -6.71 -7.37 -6.85
CA TYR A 49 -7.16 -8.24 -7.92
C TYR A 49 -6.87 -7.59 -9.27
N GLU A 50 -6.13 -8.28 -10.12
CA GLU A 50 -5.76 -7.79 -11.44
C GLU A 50 -6.30 -8.72 -12.53
N HIS A 51 -6.91 -8.12 -13.55
CA HIS A 51 -7.38 -8.78 -14.76
C HIS A 51 -6.52 -8.31 -15.94
N PHE A 52 -5.75 -9.22 -16.54
CA PHE A 52 -4.95 -8.93 -17.73
C PHE A 52 -5.82 -8.99 -18.99
N LEU A 53 -6.05 -7.83 -19.60
CA LEU A 53 -6.83 -7.69 -20.84
C LEU A 53 -6.03 -8.15 -22.06
N ASP A 54 -4.73 -7.88 -22.06
CA ASP A 54 -3.82 -8.33 -23.11
C ASP A 54 -2.44 -8.68 -22.52
N ASP A 55 -2.16 -9.97 -22.42
CA ASP A 55 -0.87 -10.51 -21.98
C ASP A 55 0.30 -10.06 -22.88
N LYS A 56 0.06 -9.86 -24.18
CA LYS A 56 1.11 -9.47 -25.13
C LYS A 56 1.45 -8.01 -25.00
N GLN A 57 0.47 -7.14 -24.75
CA GLN A 57 0.67 -5.71 -24.56
C GLN A 57 0.97 -5.34 -23.10
N GLY A 58 0.65 -6.21 -22.15
CA GLY A 58 0.81 -5.94 -20.72
C GLY A 58 -0.23 -4.96 -20.21
N LEU A 59 -1.47 -5.05 -20.69
CA LEU A 59 -2.58 -4.22 -20.21
C LEU A 59 -3.37 -4.97 -19.15
N ALA A 60 -3.54 -4.38 -17.97
CA ALA A 60 -4.33 -4.96 -16.90
C ALA A 60 -5.20 -3.92 -16.20
N LEU A 61 -6.40 -4.34 -15.79
CA LEU A 61 -7.24 -3.60 -14.84
C LEU A 61 -6.93 -4.10 -13.43
N ASN A 62 -6.82 -3.19 -12.48
CA ASN A 62 -6.56 -3.47 -11.07
C ASN A 62 -7.74 -2.97 -10.23
N LEU A 63 -8.09 -3.75 -9.20
CA LEU A 63 -8.92 -3.30 -8.11
C LEU A 63 -8.21 -3.68 -6.81
N GLU A 64 -7.81 -2.68 -6.04
CA GLU A 64 -7.15 -2.86 -4.76
C GLU A 64 -8.04 -2.39 -3.61
N VAL A 65 -8.09 -3.17 -2.54
CA VAL A 65 -8.60 -2.74 -1.24
C VAL A 65 -7.38 -2.53 -0.34
N ALA A 66 -7.28 -1.35 0.26
CA ALA A 66 -6.22 -1.01 1.20
C ALA A 66 -6.84 -0.56 2.53
N THR A 67 -6.28 -1.03 3.64
CA THR A 67 -6.67 -0.58 4.98
C THR A 67 -5.46 -0.03 5.71
N LEU A 68 -5.65 1.01 6.50
CA LEU A 68 -4.66 1.52 7.43
C LEU A 68 -5.30 1.61 8.81
N HIS A 69 -4.67 0.98 9.79
CA HIS A 69 -5.10 0.96 11.17
C HIS A 69 -3.97 1.49 12.05
N THR A 70 -4.20 2.59 12.77
CA THR A 70 -3.31 3.06 13.80
C THR A 70 -3.70 2.42 15.14
N THR A 71 -2.69 1.85 15.79
CA THR A 71 -2.87 1.07 17.02
C THR A 71 -2.94 1.99 18.24
N THR A 72 -3.55 1.48 19.32
CA THR A 72 -3.60 2.15 20.63
C THR A 72 -2.43 1.75 21.53
N TRP A 73 -1.43 1.05 20.98
CA TRP A 73 -0.28 0.52 21.68
C TRP A 73 0.97 0.65 20.80
N ARG A 74 2.15 0.35 21.36
CA ARG A 74 3.42 0.32 20.64
C ARG A 74 4.17 -0.97 20.93
N ALA A 75 4.95 -1.47 19.98
CA ALA A 75 5.78 -2.67 20.21
C ALA A 75 6.82 -2.49 21.32
N ASP A 76 7.28 -1.25 21.55
CA ASP A 76 8.23 -0.92 22.62
C ASP A 76 7.57 -0.68 23.98
N GLY A 77 6.25 -0.83 24.08
CA GLY A 77 5.48 -0.72 25.32
C GLY A 77 5.27 0.71 25.86
N HIS A 78 5.76 1.75 25.18
CA HIS A 78 5.57 3.12 25.64
C HIS A 78 4.14 3.62 25.40
N SER A 79 3.64 4.45 26.31
CA SER A 79 2.32 5.09 26.15
C SER A 79 2.34 6.10 25.01
N ILE A 80 1.35 6.02 24.13
CA ILE A 80 1.15 6.99 23.05
C ILE A 80 0.68 8.31 23.64
N HIS A 81 1.37 9.39 23.33
CA HIS A 81 1.01 10.73 23.83
C HIS A 81 1.06 11.81 22.74
N ARG A 82 1.19 11.40 21.47
CA ARG A 82 1.05 12.26 20.28
C ARG A 82 0.41 11.46 19.16
N GLY A 83 -0.22 12.12 18.18
CA GLY A 83 -0.90 11.44 17.07
C GLY A 83 -2.28 10.89 17.44
N GLN A 84 -2.65 9.75 16.88
CA GLN A 84 -3.99 9.16 17.01
C GLN A 84 -4.09 8.31 18.28
N ARG A 85 -4.18 8.98 19.44
CA ARG A 85 -4.16 8.33 20.77
C ARG A 85 -5.26 7.28 20.99
N SER A 86 -6.41 7.45 20.34
CA SER A 86 -7.55 6.52 20.42
C SER A 86 -7.58 5.50 19.28
N GLY A 87 -6.52 5.44 18.48
CA GLY A 87 -6.48 4.70 17.23
C GLY A 87 -7.36 5.33 16.14
N ALA A 88 -7.13 4.88 14.91
CA ALA A 88 -7.85 5.28 13.73
C ALA A 88 -7.83 4.13 12.73
N THR A 89 -8.89 3.99 11.96
CA THR A 89 -8.95 3.01 10.87
C THR A 89 -9.47 3.71 9.64
N VAL A 90 -8.87 3.43 8.49
CA VAL A 90 -9.40 3.83 7.19
C VAL A 90 -9.31 2.65 6.24
N MET A 91 -10.35 2.47 5.45
CA MET A 91 -10.41 1.54 4.34
C MET A 91 -10.65 2.33 3.07
N GLY A 92 -9.88 2.00 2.03
CA GLY A 92 -10.06 2.56 0.72
C GLY A 92 -10.08 1.48 -0.37
N VAL A 93 -10.68 1.86 -1.49
CA VAL A 93 -10.75 1.06 -2.70
C VAL A 93 -10.12 1.84 -3.84
N GLU A 94 -9.16 1.23 -4.53
CA GLU A 94 -8.41 1.81 -5.64
C GLU A 94 -8.68 1.01 -6.92
N PRO A 95 -9.61 1.46 -7.79
CA PRO A 95 -9.58 1.06 -9.19
C PRO A 95 -8.35 1.66 -9.89
N GLY A 96 -7.71 0.87 -10.75
CA GLY A 96 -6.54 1.29 -11.50
C GLY A 96 -6.34 0.53 -12.80
N ILE A 97 -5.38 1.00 -13.57
CA ILE A 97 -4.93 0.41 -14.82
C ILE A 97 -3.41 0.31 -14.81
N HIS A 98 -2.89 -0.85 -15.19
CA HIS A 98 -1.48 -1.10 -15.36
C HIS A 98 -1.19 -1.36 -16.83
N MET A 99 -0.11 -0.76 -17.34
CA MET A 99 0.31 -0.89 -18.73
C MET A 99 1.82 -1.01 -18.86
N ARG A 100 2.27 -1.84 -19.80
CA ARG A 100 3.68 -1.89 -20.16
C ARG A 100 3.98 -0.79 -21.18
N LEU A 101 4.86 0.15 -20.82
CA LEU A 101 5.28 1.25 -21.69
C LEU A 101 6.42 0.84 -22.63
N SER A 102 7.28 -0.08 -22.22
CA SER A 102 8.37 -0.61 -23.04
C SER A 102 8.83 -1.98 -22.53
N ASP A 103 9.87 -2.56 -23.13
CA ASP A 103 10.40 -3.84 -22.67
C ASP A 103 10.91 -3.81 -21.22
N SER A 104 11.22 -2.65 -20.62
CA SER A 104 11.70 -2.52 -19.23
C SER A 104 10.81 -1.68 -18.32
N TRP A 105 9.83 -0.96 -18.88
CA TRP A 105 9.04 0.03 -18.14
C TRP A 105 7.58 -0.40 -18.02
N VAL A 106 7.07 -0.36 -16.79
CA VAL A 106 5.66 -0.60 -16.45
C VAL A 106 5.14 0.62 -15.71
N ALA A 107 3.96 1.09 -16.11
CA ALA A 107 3.25 2.16 -15.43
C ALA A 107 1.94 1.65 -14.85
N GLY A 108 1.56 2.20 -13.71
CA GLY A 108 0.28 2.02 -13.09
C GLY A 108 -0.31 3.37 -12.71
N MET A 109 -1.61 3.51 -12.89
CA MET A 109 -2.35 4.67 -12.41
C MET A 109 -3.68 4.21 -11.81
N GLY A 110 -4.07 4.84 -10.71
CA GLY A 110 -5.29 4.52 -9.99
C GLY A 110 -5.73 5.70 -9.14
N VAL A 111 -6.93 5.60 -8.57
CA VAL A 111 -7.45 6.58 -7.62
C VAL A 111 -7.98 5.83 -6.42
N LEU A 112 -7.38 6.03 -5.26
CA LEU A 112 -7.84 5.46 -4.00
C LEU A 112 -8.94 6.34 -3.42
N PHE A 113 -10.12 5.76 -3.23
CA PHE A 113 -11.25 6.39 -2.55
C PHE A 113 -11.36 5.82 -1.14
N THR A 114 -11.40 6.66 -0.12
CA THR A 114 -11.78 6.22 1.23
C THR A 114 -13.27 5.86 1.24
N VAL A 115 -13.61 4.65 1.64
CA VAL A 115 -14.99 4.13 1.65
C VAL A 115 -15.55 3.90 3.05
N ALA A 116 -14.67 3.76 4.04
CA ALA A 116 -15.04 3.64 5.44
C ALA A 116 -13.88 4.09 6.33
N GLY A 117 -14.19 4.62 7.51
CA GLY A 117 -13.17 4.98 8.48
C GLY A 117 -13.72 5.37 9.85
N GLN A 118 -12.84 5.35 10.84
CA GLN A 118 -13.06 5.83 12.20
C GLN A 118 -11.87 6.71 12.58
N ASN A 119 -12.15 7.90 13.12
CA ASN A 119 -11.13 8.88 13.51
C ASN A 119 -10.16 9.25 12.37
N ALA A 120 -10.59 9.12 11.12
CA ALA A 120 -9.82 9.40 9.91
C ALA A 120 -10.63 10.31 8.98
N ALA A 121 -9.95 11.18 8.23
CA ALA A 121 -10.59 12.05 7.26
C ALA A 121 -10.85 11.31 5.95
N ASP A 122 -11.99 11.58 5.32
CA ASP A 122 -12.26 11.14 3.96
C ASP A 122 -11.31 11.85 2.99
N ALA A 123 -10.76 11.09 2.05
CA ALA A 123 -9.83 11.60 1.07
C ALA A 123 -9.84 10.79 -0.23
N ILE A 124 -9.46 11.49 -1.30
CA ILE A 124 -9.30 10.92 -2.64
C ILE A 124 -7.82 11.08 -2.99
N TYR A 125 -7.12 9.97 -3.17
CA TYR A 125 -5.69 9.97 -3.46
C TYR A 125 -5.44 9.44 -4.87
N PRO A 126 -5.08 10.31 -5.83
CA PRO A 126 -4.56 9.82 -7.10
C PRO A 126 -3.20 9.14 -6.85
N ASN A 127 -3.03 7.95 -7.43
CA ASN A 127 -1.86 7.12 -7.26
C ASN A 127 -1.23 6.82 -8.63
N PHE A 128 0.06 7.08 -8.74
CA PHE A 128 0.83 6.83 -9.96
C PHE A 128 2.10 6.08 -9.60
N ALA A 129 2.37 5.00 -10.32
CA ALA A 129 3.56 4.20 -10.15
C ALA A 129 4.25 4.03 -11.50
N ILE A 130 5.56 4.26 -11.54
CA ILE A 130 6.41 3.90 -12.67
C ILE A 130 7.49 2.97 -12.14
N GLN A 131 7.58 1.80 -12.75
CA GLN A 131 8.51 0.75 -12.37
C GLN A 131 9.44 0.45 -13.54
N TRP A 132 10.73 0.46 -13.26
CA TRP A 132 11.75 0.01 -14.17
C TRP A 132 12.29 -1.34 -13.71
N TYR A 133 12.41 -2.26 -14.65
CA TYR A 133 12.93 -3.60 -14.41
C TYR A 133 14.27 -3.77 -15.12
N TRP A 134 15.29 -4.16 -14.36
CA TRP A 134 16.51 -4.69 -14.94
C TRP A 134 16.23 -6.07 -15.53
N ASN A 135 16.21 -6.16 -16.85
CA ASN A 135 15.70 -7.31 -17.59
C ASN A 135 16.74 -7.91 -18.56
N GLN A 136 17.99 -7.45 -18.54
CA GLN A 136 19.08 -7.94 -19.41
C GLN A 136 18.68 -8.01 -20.90
N GLY A 137 17.87 -7.06 -21.39
CA GLY A 137 17.38 -7.02 -22.76
C GLY A 137 16.19 -7.92 -23.08
N LYS A 138 15.59 -8.59 -22.09
CA LYS A 138 14.37 -9.41 -22.26
C LYS A 138 13.12 -8.58 -21.98
N LYS A 139 12.03 -8.82 -22.70
CA LYS A 139 10.75 -8.16 -22.46
C LYS A 139 10.21 -8.43 -21.04
N VAL A 140 9.81 -7.38 -20.33
CA VAL A 140 9.11 -7.48 -19.05
C VAL A 140 7.79 -8.21 -19.23
N ILE A 141 7.60 -9.21 -18.39
CA ILE A 141 6.37 -9.96 -18.22
C ILE A 141 5.66 -9.33 -17.03
N MET A 142 4.54 -8.65 -17.29
CA MET A 142 3.81 -7.94 -16.24
C MET A 142 3.06 -8.84 -15.26
N ARG A 143 2.98 -10.15 -15.52
CA ARG A 143 2.31 -11.14 -14.65
C ARG A 143 3.26 -11.70 -13.61
#